data_AF-A0ABD1JWM3-F1
#
_entry.id   AF-A0ABD1JWM3-F1
#
_cell.length_a   1.000
_cell.length_b   1.000
_cell.length_c   1.000
_cell.angle_alpha   90.00
_cell.angle_beta   90.00
_cell.angle_gamma   90.00
#
_symmetry.space_group_name_H-M   'P 1'
#
loop_
_entity.id
_entity.type
_entity.pdbx_description
1 polymer ?
#
loop_
_entity_poly.entity_id
_entity_poly.type
_entity_poly.pdbx_seq_one_letter_code
_entity_poly.pdbx_strand_id
1 'polypeptide(L)'
;MPSLWNCVLSATLCLSLLWHVLAQQCSDSCKACGGPDNNTCLACKDGWTLHNSHCVDVDECDTTSSGCPSNTYCFNTEGSFECRGCDSACVSCMGSGAARCKKCASGYRMSGAKCVDIDECGENELVCPGLNEFCVNKEGSFYCECAKGFHRKDGVCKAIQTTAAHEKGLFDDIQDEEVEVLQQMFFGVILCALATLAAKGDMVFTSIFMGAVAAMAGYWFSDRGDRLLDSVLRGH
;
A
#
# COMPACT_ATOMS: atom_id res chain seq x y z
N MET A 1 7.09 54.33 14.10
CA MET A 1 5.80 54.64 14.75
C MET A 1 4.76 53.76 14.08
N PRO A 2 4.13 52.79 14.77
CA PRO A 2 3.09 51.98 14.15
C PRO A 2 1.92 52.92 13.77
N SER A 3 1.44 52.80 12.54
CA SER A 3 0.31 53.60 12.05
C SER A 3 -0.91 53.33 12.93
N LEU A 4 -1.67 54.39 13.26
CA LEU A 4 -2.96 54.31 13.97
C LEU A 4 -3.89 53.24 13.37
N TRP A 5 -3.76 52.97 12.07
CA TRP A 5 -4.52 51.96 11.36
C TRP A 5 -4.25 50.52 11.83
N ASN A 6 -2.99 50.18 12.16
CA ASN A 6 -2.62 48.86 12.67
C ASN A 6 -3.14 48.61 14.09
N CYS A 7 -3.26 49.66 14.92
CA CYS A 7 -3.88 49.55 16.24
C CYS A 7 -5.39 49.33 16.16
N VAL A 8 -6.07 49.99 15.22
CA VAL A 8 -7.53 49.85 15.03
C VAL A 8 -7.88 48.45 14.50
N LEU A 9 -7.12 47.92 13.53
CA LEU A 9 -7.29 46.55 13.03
C LEU A 9 -7.02 45.49 14.11
N SER A 10 -5.99 45.69 14.95
CA SER A 10 -5.71 44.77 16.05
C SER A 10 -6.77 44.82 17.15
N ALA A 11 -7.37 45.99 17.40
CA ALA A 11 -8.43 46.17 18.39
C ALA A 11 -9.76 45.56 17.92
N THR A 12 -10.12 45.68 16.64
CA THR A 12 -11.34 45.05 16.09
C THR A 12 -11.22 43.53 16.03
N LEU A 13 -10.05 42.98 15.65
CA LEU A 13 -9.77 41.55 15.74
C LEU A 13 -9.85 41.03 17.18
N CYS A 14 -9.33 41.79 18.15
CA CYS A 14 -9.39 41.43 19.57
C CYS A 14 -10.83 41.48 20.12
N LEU A 15 -11.64 42.47 19.71
CA LEU A 15 -13.06 42.57 20.06
C LEU A 15 -13.93 41.48 19.40
N SER A 16 -13.63 41.06 18.17
CA SER A 16 -14.31 39.92 17.53
C SER A 16 -13.92 38.57 18.14
N LEU A 17 -12.66 38.41 18.55
CA LEU A 17 -12.21 37.21 19.27
C LEU A 17 -12.82 37.17 20.68
N LEU A 18 -12.93 38.30 21.37
CA LEU A 18 -13.65 38.41 22.66
C LEU A 18 -15.15 38.15 22.51
N TRP A 19 -15.79 38.58 21.42
CA TRP A 19 -17.18 38.28 21.11
C TRP A 19 -17.41 36.77 20.89
N HIS A 20 -16.48 36.08 20.22
CA HIS A 20 -16.51 34.62 20.08
C HIS A 20 -16.22 33.88 21.39
N VAL A 21 -15.47 34.47 22.32
CA VAL A 21 -15.16 33.89 23.65
C VAL A 21 -16.29 34.14 24.68
N LEU A 22 -17.12 35.18 24.50
CA LEU A 22 -18.19 35.58 25.42
C LEU A 22 -19.61 35.23 24.95
N ALA A 23 -19.79 34.78 23.71
CA ALA A 23 -21.06 34.21 23.27
C ALA A 23 -21.18 32.80 23.85
N GLN A 24 -21.90 32.69 24.97
CA GLN A 24 -22.25 31.41 25.58
C GLN A 24 -23.26 30.72 24.65
N GLN A 25 -22.71 30.08 23.61
CA GLN A 25 -23.49 29.40 22.59
C GLN A 25 -24.16 28.16 23.22
N CYS A 26 -25.45 28.05 22.98
CA CYS A 26 -26.25 26.86 23.25
C CYS A 26 -25.57 25.61 22.65
N SER A 27 -25.65 24.45 23.32
CA SER A 27 -25.12 23.17 22.81
C SER A 27 -25.62 22.89 21.38
N ASP A 28 -24.76 22.34 20.52
CA ASP A 28 -25.08 22.10 19.11
C ASP A 28 -26.29 21.16 18.92
N SER A 29 -26.56 20.28 19.88
CA SER A 29 -27.73 19.40 19.89
C SER A 29 -29.05 20.10 20.28
N CYS A 30 -28.97 21.31 20.80
CA CYS A 30 -30.12 22.02 21.35
C CYS A 30 -30.67 23.07 20.36
N LYS A 31 -32.00 23.07 20.21
CA LYS A 31 -32.73 24.02 19.35
C LYS A 31 -33.05 25.32 20.08
N ALA A 32 -33.32 25.24 21.38
CA ALA A 32 -33.58 26.39 22.23
C ALA A 32 -33.01 26.16 23.62
N CYS A 33 -32.13 27.04 24.08
CA CYS A 33 -31.57 27.04 25.42
C CYS A 33 -32.21 28.12 26.30
N GLY A 34 -32.18 27.91 27.61
CA GLY A 34 -32.62 28.86 28.62
C GLY A 34 -31.74 28.81 29.88
N GLY A 35 -32.15 29.57 30.89
CA GLY A 35 -31.46 29.68 32.16
C GLY A 35 -30.45 30.84 32.22
N PRO A 36 -29.92 31.14 33.42
CA PRO A 36 -29.01 32.27 33.65
C PRO A 36 -27.68 32.16 32.88
N ASP A 37 -27.24 30.93 32.60
CA ASP A 37 -25.97 30.63 31.91
C ASP A 37 -26.16 30.05 30.49
N ASN A 38 -27.38 30.07 29.94
CA ASN A 38 -27.74 29.46 28.65
C ASN A 38 -27.35 27.97 28.50
N ASN A 39 -27.18 27.28 29.62
CA ASN A 39 -26.65 25.90 29.68
C ASN A 39 -27.75 24.84 29.82
N THR A 40 -29.01 25.25 29.99
CA THR A 40 -30.13 24.32 30.07
C THR A 40 -30.86 24.26 28.74
N CYS A 41 -31.00 23.06 28.18
CA CYS A 41 -31.75 22.89 26.95
C CYS A 41 -33.25 22.78 27.24
N LEU A 42 -34.05 23.55 26.50
CA LEU A 42 -35.50 23.57 26.58
C LEU A 42 -36.15 22.73 25.47
N ALA A 43 -35.50 22.66 24.31
CA ALA A 43 -35.96 21.88 23.17
C ALA A 43 -34.77 21.35 22.36
N CYS A 44 -34.81 20.08 21.98
CA CYS A 44 -33.77 19.45 21.18
C CYS A 44 -34.01 19.60 19.67
N LYS A 45 -32.95 19.47 18.87
CA LYS A 45 -33.05 19.30 17.42
C LYS A 45 -33.62 17.92 17.08
N ASP A 46 -34.06 17.73 15.84
CA ASP A 46 -34.51 16.42 15.36
C ASP A 46 -33.36 15.39 15.47
N GLY A 47 -33.66 14.14 15.81
CA GLY A 47 -32.65 13.10 16.12
C GLY A 47 -32.12 13.12 17.55
N TRP A 48 -32.64 14.00 18.42
CA TRP A 48 -32.21 14.11 19.81
C TRP A 48 -33.42 14.07 20.77
N THR A 49 -33.22 13.52 21.96
CA THR A 49 -34.23 13.45 23.03
C THR A 49 -33.80 14.25 24.26
N LEU A 50 -34.76 14.92 24.89
CA LEU A 50 -34.49 15.73 26.08
C LEU A 50 -34.51 14.86 27.34
N HIS A 51 -33.37 14.75 28.00
CA HIS A 51 -33.21 14.05 29.27
C HIS A 51 -32.49 14.95 30.28
N ASN A 52 -33.16 15.27 31.39
CA ASN A 52 -32.61 16.13 32.45
C ASN A 52 -32.07 17.50 31.95
N SER A 53 -32.83 18.17 31.07
CA SER A 53 -32.41 19.45 30.45
C SER A 53 -31.15 19.38 29.57
N HIS A 54 -30.74 18.16 29.17
CA HIS A 54 -29.71 17.90 28.18
C HIS A 54 -30.28 17.12 27.00
N CYS A 55 -29.78 17.39 25.79
CA CYS A 55 -30.14 16.60 24.62
C CYS A 55 -29.20 15.41 24.48
N VAL A 56 -29.78 14.21 24.49
CA VAL A 56 -29.08 12.96 24.23
C VAL A 56 -29.48 12.47 22.85
N ASP A 57 -28.48 12.06 22.09
CA ASP A 57 -28.64 11.51 20.76
C ASP A 57 -29.56 10.29 20.77
N VAL A 58 -30.41 10.16 19.75
CA VAL A 58 -31.30 9.00 19.60
C VAL A 58 -30.56 7.96 18.79
N ASP A 59 -30.30 6.79 19.38
CA ASP A 59 -29.74 5.66 18.63
C ASP A 59 -30.80 5.03 17.73
N GLU A 60 -30.89 5.46 16.47
CA GLU A 60 -31.85 4.87 15.53
C GLU A 60 -31.50 3.42 15.16
N CYS A 61 -30.26 2.99 15.40
CA CYS A 61 -29.80 1.62 15.11
C CYS A 61 -30.26 0.59 16.15
N ASP A 62 -30.59 1.02 17.38
CA ASP A 62 -31.20 0.17 18.40
C ASP A 62 -32.74 0.11 18.28
N THR A 63 -33.31 0.93 17.39
CA THR A 63 -34.75 0.88 17.07
C THR A 63 -35.03 -0.16 15.98
N THR A 64 -36.20 -0.81 16.03
CA THR A 64 -36.64 -1.84 15.06
C THR A 64 -36.85 -1.31 13.63
N SER A 65 -36.54 -0.04 13.35
CA SER A 65 -36.86 0.69 12.13
C SER A 65 -35.64 1.34 11.46
N SER A 66 -34.42 0.83 11.68
CA SER A 66 -33.25 1.22 10.87
C SER A 66 -33.38 0.61 9.47
N GLY A 67 -34.17 1.23 8.60
CA GLY A 67 -34.50 0.81 7.23
C GLY A 67 -33.32 0.87 6.26
N CYS A 68 -32.17 0.33 6.63
CA CYS A 68 -30.98 0.28 5.80
C CYS A 68 -31.10 -0.79 4.70
N PRO A 69 -30.56 -0.54 3.49
CA PRO A 69 -30.56 -1.51 2.39
C PRO A 69 -29.84 -2.82 2.72
N SER A 70 -30.10 -3.86 1.94
CA SER A 70 -29.34 -5.13 2.01
C SER A 70 -27.83 -4.90 1.87
N ASN A 71 -27.03 -5.71 2.57
CA ASN A 71 -25.55 -5.62 2.63
C ASN A 71 -25.00 -4.31 3.24
N THR A 72 -25.81 -3.65 4.07
CA THR A 72 -25.36 -2.50 4.88
C THR A 72 -25.68 -2.73 6.35
N TYR A 73 -25.00 -2.00 7.22
CA TYR A 73 -25.28 -1.93 8.65
C TYR A 73 -25.54 -0.48 9.06
N CYS A 74 -26.36 -0.31 10.10
CA CYS A 74 -26.64 1.00 10.67
C CYS A 74 -25.46 1.44 11.55
N PHE A 75 -24.98 2.66 11.34
CA PHE A 75 -23.99 3.33 12.16
C PHE A 75 -24.61 4.60 12.74
N ASN A 76 -24.79 4.63 14.06
CA ASN A 76 -25.35 5.78 14.74
C ASN A 76 -24.37 6.97 14.69
N THR A 77 -24.86 8.15 14.35
CA THR A 77 -24.09 9.41 14.28
C THR A 77 -24.76 10.47 15.15
N GLU A 78 -24.06 11.54 15.50
CA GLU A 78 -24.68 12.58 16.32
C GLU A 78 -25.81 13.30 15.55
N GLY A 79 -27.05 13.11 15.98
CA GLY A 79 -28.29 13.68 15.45
C GLY A 79 -28.91 12.93 14.26
N SER A 80 -28.38 11.77 13.87
CA SER A 80 -28.87 10.96 12.74
C SER A 80 -28.20 9.59 12.73
N PHE A 81 -28.52 8.74 11.75
CA PHE A 81 -27.76 7.54 11.43
C PHE A 81 -27.24 7.54 9.99
N GLU A 82 -26.21 6.73 9.73
CA GLU A 82 -25.70 6.42 8.40
C GLU A 82 -25.77 4.91 8.14
N CYS A 83 -26.20 4.51 6.95
CA CYS A 83 -26.07 3.12 6.50
C CYS A 83 -24.71 2.94 5.82
N ARG A 84 -23.85 2.10 6.39
CA ARG A 84 -22.50 1.80 5.87
C ARG A 84 -22.43 0.40 5.27
N GLY A 85 -21.61 0.24 4.24
CA GLY A 85 -21.42 -1.05 3.58
C GLY A 85 -20.74 -2.09 4.48
N CYS A 86 -21.12 -3.35 4.30
CA CYS A 86 -20.42 -4.48 4.94
C CYS A 86 -19.03 -4.72 4.33
N ASP A 87 -18.21 -5.47 5.06
CA ASP A 87 -16.94 -6.00 4.58
C ASP A 87 -17.15 -6.97 3.39
N SER A 88 -16.21 -7.06 2.45
CA SER A 88 -16.28 -7.96 1.29
C SER A 88 -16.36 -9.43 1.69
N ALA A 89 -15.86 -9.80 2.87
CA ALA A 89 -15.98 -11.14 3.42
C ALA A 89 -17.43 -11.52 3.80
N CYS A 90 -18.39 -10.60 3.69
CA CYS A 90 -19.71 -10.73 4.31
C CYS A 90 -20.85 -10.36 3.37
N VAL A 91 -21.94 -11.14 3.44
CA VAL A 91 -23.19 -10.86 2.70
C VAL A 91 -24.14 -10.01 3.55
N SER A 92 -24.01 -10.12 4.88
CA SER A 92 -24.72 -9.29 5.84
C SER A 92 -23.90 -9.14 7.12
N CYS A 93 -23.97 -7.97 7.74
CA CYS A 93 -23.16 -7.61 8.89
C CYS A 93 -23.97 -6.86 9.97
N MET A 94 -23.39 -6.79 11.17
CA MET A 94 -23.87 -6.01 12.33
C MET A 94 -23.03 -4.76 12.55
N GLY A 95 -21.91 -4.62 11.85
CA GLY A 95 -20.95 -3.55 12.08
C GLY A 95 -19.83 -3.59 11.06
N SER A 96 -18.84 -2.72 11.27
CA SER A 96 -17.63 -2.63 10.46
C SER A 96 -16.75 -3.88 10.56
N GLY A 97 -16.20 -4.29 9.41
CA GLY A 97 -15.14 -5.29 9.29
C GLY A 97 -15.62 -6.74 9.32
N ALA A 98 -14.74 -7.65 8.88
CA ALA A 98 -15.01 -9.09 8.81
C ALA A 98 -15.36 -9.76 10.15
N ALA A 99 -15.11 -9.11 11.30
CA ALA A 99 -15.38 -9.63 12.65
C ALA A 99 -16.82 -9.42 13.16
N ARG A 100 -17.65 -8.68 12.41
CA ARG A 100 -19.03 -8.35 12.79
C ARG A 100 -20.02 -8.84 11.76
N CYS A 101 -19.81 -10.04 11.25
CA CYS A 101 -20.61 -10.56 10.16
C CYS A 101 -21.75 -11.45 10.67
N LYS A 102 -22.93 -11.29 10.08
CA LYS A 102 -24.08 -12.17 10.32
C LYS A 102 -23.97 -13.41 9.44
N LYS A 103 -23.50 -13.22 8.20
CA LYS A 103 -23.32 -14.29 7.22
C LYS A 103 -22.11 -14.00 6.34
N CYS A 104 -21.25 -15.01 6.17
CA CYS A 104 -20.07 -14.93 5.32
C CYS A 104 -20.43 -15.03 3.84
N ALA A 105 -19.64 -14.36 3.01
CA ALA A 105 -19.65 -14.50 1.56
C ALA A 105 -19.06 -15.85 1.13
N SER A 106 -19.30 -16.23 -0.13
CA SER A 106 -18.67 -17.41 -0.72
C SER A 106 -17.14 -17.27 -0.68
N GLY A 107 -16.43 -18.36 -0.40
CA GLY A 107 -14.97 -18.35 -0.18
C GLY A 107 -14.56 -18.00 1.26
N TYR A 108 -15.52 -17.73 2.15
CA TYR A 108 -15.25 -17.46 3.57
C TYR A 108 -16.04 -18.41 4.46
N ARG A 109 -15.47 -18.76 5.62
CA ARG A 109 -16.13 -19.54 6.66
C ARG A 109 -16.25 -18.75 7.95
N MET A 110 -17.26 -19.08 8.75
CA MET A 110 -17.48 -18.45 10.04
C MET A 110 -16.54 -19.05 11.09
N SER A 111 -15.71 -18.21 11.69
CA SER A 111 -14.89 -18.52 12.86
C SER A 111 -15.30 -17.60 14.01
N GLY A 112 -16.19 -18.09 14.87
CA GLY A 112 -16.86 -17.26 15.89
C GLY A 112 -17.81 -16.24 15.26
N ALA A 113 -17.55 -14.95 15.44
CA ALA A 113 -18.26 -13.85 14.78
C ALA A 113 -17.51 -13.30 13.54
N LYS A 114 -16.34 -13.87 13.23
CA LYS A 114 -15.47 -13.42 12.15
C LYS A 114 -15.56 -14.32 10.94
N CYS A 115 -15.77 -13.74 9.77
CA CYS A 115 -15.58 -14.43 8.51
C CYS A 115 -14.08 -14.47 8.20
N VAL A 116 -13.56 -15.68 8.05
CA VAL A 116 -12.17 -15.94 7.67
C VAL A 116 -12.15 -16.58 6.30
N ASP A 117 -11.17 -16.18 5.50
CA ASP A 117 -10.90 -16.78 4.20
C ASP A 117 -10.74 -18.30 4.34
N ILE A 118 -11.30 -19.03 3.40
CA ILE A 118 -11.09 -20.48 3.29
C ILE A 118 -9.81 -20.65 2.49
N ASP A 119 -8.80 -21.29 3.07
CA ASP A 119 -7.60 -21.63 2.30
C ASP A 119 -7.87 -22.91 1.50
N GLU A 120 -8.43 -22.76 0.31
CA GLU A 120 -8.76 -23.95 -0.50
C GLU A 120 -7.51 -24.75 -0.87
N CYS A 121 -6.36 -24.08 -1.03
CA CYS A 121 -5.09 -24.72 -1.35
C CYS A 121 -4.53 -25.55 -0.19
N GLY A 122 -4.76 -25.10 1.06
CA GLY A 122 -4.32 -25.79 2.27
C GLY A 122 -5.31 -26.87 2.75
N GLU A 123 -6.60 -26.71 2.48
CA GLU A 123 -7.64 -27.63 2.97
C GLU A 123 -7.97 -28.77 1.99
N ASN A 124 -7.69 -28.61 0.69
CA ASN A 124 -8.07 -29.60 -0.30
C ASN A 124 -6.98 -29.79 -1.37
N GLU A 125 -6.35 -30.98 -1.38
CA GLU A 125 -5.21 -31.33 -2.24
C GLU A 125 -5.57 -31.36 -3.75
N LEU A 126 -6.85 -31.45 -4.11
CA LEU A 126 -7.32 -31.63 -5.49
C LEU A 126 -8.05 -30.41 -6.06
N VAL A 127 -7.85 -29.22 -5.47
CA VAL A 127 -8.52 -27.99 -5.90
C VAL A 127 -8.12 -27.54 -7.31
N CYS A 128 -6.87 -27.80 -7.70
CA CYS A 128 -6.38 -27.58 -9.05
C CYS A 128 -6.20 -28.92 -9.77
N PRO A 129 -7.17 -29.36 -10.59
CA PRO A 129 -7.12 -30.68 -11.22
C PRO A 129 -6.17 -30.76 -12.43
N GLY A 130 -5.67 -29.63 -12.91
CA GLY A 130 -4.82 -29.59 -14.10
C GLY A 130 -3.39 -30.04 -13.85
N LEU A 131 -2.79 -30.66 -14.86
CA LEU A 131 -1.39 -31.11 -14.81
C LEU A 131 -0.42 -29.92 -14.88
N ASN A 132 0.63 -29.97 -14.07
CA ASN A 132 1.65 -28.91 -13.95
C ASN A 132 1.06 -27.57 -13.49
N GLU A 133 0.12 -27.63 -12.55
CA GLU A 133 -0.51 -26.48 -11.91
C GLU A 133 -0.27 -26.51 -10.41
N PHE A 134 -0.19 -25.33 -9.82
CA PHE A 134 -0.20 -25.16 -8.38
C PHE A 134 -1.33 -24.21 -7.99
N CYS A 135 -1.89 -24.46 -6.81
CA CYS A 135 -2.95 -23.64 -6.24
C CYS A 135 -2.34 -22.40 -5.59
N VAL A 136 -2.96 -21.24 -5.83
CA VAL A 136 -2.66 -19.98 -5.16
C VAL A 136 -3.91 -19.50 -4.44
N ASN A 137 -3.83 -19.41 -3.12
CA ASN A 137 -4.94 -18.93 -2.30
C ASN A 137 -5.04 -17.40 -2.41
N LYS A 138 -6.27 -16.87 -2.55
CA LYS A 138 -6.50 -15.43 -2.71
C LYS A 138 -7.80 -15.03 -2.02
N GLU A 139 -7.73 -14.11 -1.06
CA GLU A 139 -8.89 -13.66 -0.28
C GLU A 139 -10.26 -13.68 -1.02
N GLY A 140 -11.14 -14.57 -0.54
CA GLY A 140 -12.47 -14.91 -1.07
C GLY A 140 -12.50 -15.94 -2.20
N SER A 141 -11.35 -16.51 -2.59
CA SER A 141 -11.21 -17.43 -3.71
C SER A 141 -9.83 -18.11 -3.76
N PHE A 142 -9.58 -18.81 -4.86
CA PHE A 142 -8.28 -19.34 -5.23
C PHE A 142 -8.15 -19.28 -6.75
N TYR A 143 -6.93 -19.38 -7.25
CA TYR A 143 -6.70 -19.61 -8.67
C TYR A 143 -5.56 -20.59 -8.90
N CYS A 144 -5.62 -21.29 -10.03
CA CYS A 144 -4.62 -22.28 -10.42
C CYS A 144 -3.64 -21.67 -11.42
N GLU A 145 -2.37 -21.61 -11.03
CA GLU A 145 -1.30 -21.06 -11.84
C GLU A 145 -0.43 -22.19 -12.42
N CYS A 146 0.05 -22.00 -13.65
CA CYS A 146 0.93 -22.98 -14.27
C CYS A 146 2.30 -22.97 -13.58
N ALA A 147 2.85 -24.16 -13.34
CA ALA A 147 4.21 -24.31 -12.82
C ALA A 147 5.24 -23.60 -13.71
N LYS A 148 6.39 -23.26 -13.13
CA LYS A 148 7.47 -22.58 -13.86
C LYS A 148 7.85 -23.37 -15.12
N GLY A 149 7.93 -22.67 -16.26
CA GLY A 149 8.19 -23.29 -17.56
C GLY A 149 6.94 -23.79 -18.30
N PHE A 150 5.74 -23.54 -17.77
CA PHE A 150 4.47 -23.85 -18.40
C PHE A 150 3.64 -22.58 -18.62
N HIS A 151 2.82 -22.57 -19.67
CA HIS A 151 1.86 -21.50 -19.96
C HIS A 151 0.46 -22.08 -20.19
N ARG A 152 -0.56 -21.32 -19.78
CA ARG A 152 -1.96 -21.72 -19.94
C ARG A 152 -2.37 -21.62 -21.40
N LYS A 153 -2.69 -22.74 -22.04
CA LYS A 153 -3.17 -22.79 -23.43
C LYS A 153 -4.27 -23.84 -23.58
N ASP A 154 -5.42 -23.41 -24.08
CA ASP A 154 -6.63 -24.26 -24.21
C ASP A 154 -7.11 -24.85 -22.87
N GLY A 155 -6.98 -24.10 -21.78
CA GLY A 155 -7.34 -24.55 -20.43
C GLY A 155 -6.32 -25.45 -19.74
N VAL A 156 -5.26 -25.88 -20.42
CA VAL A 156 -4.22 -26.78 -19.89
C VAL A 156 -2.88 -26.08 -19.82
N CYS A 157 -2.07 -26.37 -18.80
CA CYS A 157 -0.69 -25.90 -18.75
C CYS A 157 0.20 -26.72 -19.69
N LYS A 158 0.65 -26.06 -20.77
CA LYS A 158 1.58 -26.64 -21.75
C LYS A 158 2.98 -26.12 -21.48
N ALA A 159 3.97 -27.00 -21.56
CA ALA A 159 5.36 -26.59 -21.47
C ALA A 159 5.61 -25.47 -22.49
N ILE A 160 6.28 -24.42 -22.04
CA ILE A 160 6.81 -23.39 -22.92
C ILE A 160 7.84 -24.14 -23.76
N GLN A 161 7.49 -24.47 -25.01
CA GLN A 161 8.43 -25.04 -25.95
C GLN A 161 9.42 -23.94 -26.33
N THR A 162 10.41 -23.71 -25.47
CA THR A 162 11.66 -23.13 -25.90
C THR A 162 12.24 -24.12 -26.88
N THR A 163 12.07 -23.87 -28.18
CA THR A 163 12.91 -24.46 -29.21
C THR A 163 14.35 -24.45 -28.68
N ALA A 164 14.99 -25.61 -28.62
CA ALA A 164 16.33 -25.77 -28.07
C ALA A 164 17.25 -24.60 -28.45
N ALA A 165 17.41 -23.67 -27.51
CA ALA A 165 18.38 -22.61 -27.51
C ALA A 165 18.52 -22.16 -26.05
N HIS A 166 19.58 -22.68 -25.43
CA HIS A 166 20.21 -22.16 -24.22
C HIS A 166 19.50 -22.46 -22.87
N GLU A 167 20.08 -23.38 -22.10
CA GLU A 167 20.14 -23.22 -20.65
C GLU A 167 20.79 -21.87 -20.36
N LYS A 168 19.99 -20.83 -20.18
CA LYS A 168 20.46 -19.58 -19.61
C LYS A 168 19.67 -19.38 -18.34
N GLY A 169 20.35 -19.66 -17.22
CA GLY A 169 19.83 -19.43 -15.90
C GLY A 169 19.37 -17.98 -15.75
N LEU A 170 18.43 -17.80 -14.83
CA LEU A 170 17.68 -16.60 -14.46
C LEU A 170 18.52 -15.35 -14.06
N PHE A 171 19.81 -15.29 -14.36
CA PHE A 171 20.70 -14.15 -14.11
C PHE A 171 21.44 -13.65 -15.36
N ASP A 172 21.25 -14.27 -16.52
CA ASP A 172 22.00 -13.92 -17.73
C ASP A 172 21.31 -12.87 -18.62
N ASP A 173 20.28 -12.20 -18.10
CA ASP A 173 19.55 -11.13 -18.79
C ASP A 173 19.57 -9.82 -17.99
N ILE A 174 20.67 -9.56 -17.27
CA ILE A 174 21.03 -8.21 -16.84
C ILE A 174 21.91 -7.64 -17.95
N GLN A 175 21.24 -7.23 -19.03
CA GLN A 175 21.66 -6.25 -20.05
C GLN A 175 23.17 -5.94 -20.12
N ASP A 176 23.93 -6.78 -20.82
CA ASP A 176 25.32 -6.47 -21.21
C ASP A 176 25.39 -5.23 -22.14
N GLU A 177 24.30 -4.82 -22.78
CA GLU A 177 24.26 -3.61 -23.63
C GLU A 177 24.11 -2.28 -22.85
N GLU A 178 23.50 -2.29 -21.65
CA GLU A 178 23.38 -1.05 -20.84
C GLU A 178 24.63 -0.80 -19.97
N VAL A 179 25.31 -1.88 -19.55
CA VAL A 179 26.54 -1.79 -18.74
C VAL A 179 27.74 -1.33 -19.58
N GLU A 180 27.84 -1.72 -20.85
CA GLU A 180 28.93 -1.30 -21.73
C GLU A 180 28.89 0.21 -22.03
N VAL A 181 27.69 0.78 -22.20
CA VAL A 181 27.50 2.23 -22.41
C VAL A 181 27.84 3.02 -21.13
N LEU A 182 27.43 2.54 -19.96
CA LEU A 182 27.79 3.16 -18.68
C LEU A 182 29.31 3.11 -18.46
N GLN A 183 29.93 1.96 -18.73
CA GLN A 183 31.36 1.71 -18.59
C GLN A 183 32.20 2.60 -19.52
N GLN A 184 31.74 2.83 -20.75
CA GLN A 184 32.38 3.77 -21.70
C GLN A 184 32.33 5.23 -21.22
N MET A 185 31.25 5.65 -20.54
CA MET A 185 31.16 6.98 -19.94
C MET A 185 32.09 7.14 -18.72
N PHE A 186 32.27 6.09 -17.91
CA PHE A 186 33.18 6.12 -16.76
C PHE A 186 34.66 6.21 -17.18
N PHE A 187 35.07 5.49 -18.22
CA PHE A 187 36.44 5.60 -18.73
C PHE A 187 36.77 7.00 -19.27
N GLY A 188 35.81 7.67 -19.91
CA GLY A 188 35.98 9.05 -20.38
C GLY A 188 36.21 10.05 -19.25
N VAL A 189 35.45 9.94 -18.15
CA VAL A 189 35.59 10.81 -16.97
C VAL A 189 36.93 10.55 -16.27
N ILE A 190 37.34 9.29 -16.14
CA ILE A 190 38.62 8.90 -15.52
C ILE A 190 39.80 9.42 -16.36
N LEU A 191 39.79 9.25 -17.68
CA LEU A 191 40.86 9.76 -18.56
C LEU A 191 40.97 11.29 -18.52
N CYS A 192 39.84 11.99 -18.42
CA CYS A 192 39.83 13.44 -18.28
C CYS A 192 40.41 13.90 -16.92
N ALA A 193 40.05 13.21 -15.83
CA ALA A 193 40.64 13.45 -14.51
C ALA A 193 42.15 13.15 -14.49
N LEU A 194 42.60 12.07 -15.14
CA LEU A 194 44.02 11.72 -15.26
C LEU A 194 44.81 12.74 -16.08
N ALA A 195 44.24 13.29 -17.17
CA ALA A 195 44.87 14.35 -17.94
C ALA A 195 45.05 15.65 -17.13
N THR A 196 44.05 16.01 -16.31
CA THR A 196 44.14 17.19 -15.43
C THR A 196 45.12 17.01 -14.26
N LEU A 197 45.25 15.79 -13.73
CA LEU A 197 46.24 15.46 -12.70
C LEU A 197 47.68 15.39 -13.25
N ALA A 198 47.87 14.83 -14.44
CA ALA A 198 49.16 14.80 -15.12
C ALA A 198 49.67 16.21 -15.45
N ALA A 199 48.77 17.13 -15.85
CA ALA A 199 49.11 18.54 -16.06
C ALA A 199 49.56 19.26 -14.78
N LYS A 200 49.23 18.73 -13.60
CA LYS A 200 49.60 19.28 -12.29
C LYS A 200 50.90 18.67 -11.72
N GLY A 201 51.49 17.67 -12.39
CA GLY A 201 52.83 17.13 -12.09
C GLY A 201 52.91 16.08 -10.98
N ASP A 202 51.79 15.47 -10.57
CA ASP A 202 51.75 14.55 -9.42
C ASP A 202 51.97 13.08 -9.86
N MET A 203 53.25 12.68 -10.01
CA MET A 203 53.66 11.40 -10.64
C MET A 203 53.37 10.14 -9.81
N VAL A 204 52.99 10.28 -8.53
CA VAL A 204 52.72 9.12 -7.67
C VAL A 204 51.36 8.49 -8.01
N PHE A 205 50.34 9.32 -8.24
CA PHE A 205 48.98 8.85 -8.52
C PHE A 205 48.84 8.18 -9.89
N THR A 206 49.62 8.62 -10.89
CA THR A 206 49.60 8.02 -12.24
C THR A 206 50.17 6.60 -12.23
N SER A 207 51.20 6.34 -11.43
CA SER A 207 51.82 5.00 -11.31
C SER A 207 50.91 3.99 -10.62
N ILE A 208 50.20 4.40 -9.56
CA ILE A 208 49.24 3.55 -8.83
C ILE A 208 48.07 3.18 -9.75
N PHE A 209 47.59 4.12 -10.56
CA PHE A 209 46.51 3.86 -11.52
C PHE A 209 46.94 2.96 -12.68
N MET A 210 48.13 3.16 -13.26
CA MET A 210 48.67 2.26 -14.28
C MET A 210 48.84 0.83 -13.74
N GLY A 211 49.25 0.69 -12.48
CA GLY A 211 49.32 -0.60 -11.79
C GLY A 211 47.95 -1.27 -11.64
N ALA A 212 46.92 -0.51 -11.24
CA ALA A 212 45.56 -1.01 -11.12
C ALA A 212 44.97 -1.45 -12.47
N VAL A 213 45.18 -0.66 -13.53
CA VAL A 213 44.71 -0.99 -14.89
C VAL A 213 45.42 -2.24 -15.42
N ALA A 214 46.73 -2.36 -15.22
CA ALA A 214 47.49 -3.56 -15.59
C ALA A 214 47.02 -4.80 -14.81
N ALA A 215 46.73 -4.67 -13.52
CA ALA A 215 46.20 -5.76 -12.70
C ALA A 215 44.80 -6.21 -13.15
N MET A 216 43.91 -5.26 -13.47
CA MET A 216 42.58 -5.57 -13.99
C MET A 216 42.65 -6.23 -15.38
N ALA A 217 43.51 -5.73 -16.27
CA ALA A 217 43.74 -6.36 -17.57
C ALA A 217 44.30 -7.78 -17.42
N GLY A 218 45.27 -7.98 -16.52
CA GLY A 218 45.83 -9.29 -16.21
C GLY A 218 44.79 -10.27 -15.66
N TYR A 219 43.94 -9.82 -14.72
CA TYR A 219 42.85 -10.63 -14.18
C TYR A 219 41.85 -11.04 -15.28
N TRP A 220 41.48 -10.10 -16.15
CA TRP A 220 40.53 -10.35 -17.24
C TRP A 220 41.09 -11.32 -18.30
N PHE A 221 42.37 -11.18 -18.68
CA PHE A 221 43.02 -12.11 -19.59
C PHE A 221 43.26 -13.50 -18.96
N SER A 222 43.51 -13.57 -17.65
CA SER A 222 43.64 -14.84 -16.94
C SER A 222 42.32 -15.61 -16.89
N ASP A 223 41.22 -14.95 -16.51
CA ASP A 223 39.89 -15.56 -16.46
C ASP A 223 39.42 -16.03 -17.84
N ARG A 224 39.74 -15.27 -18.90
CA ARG A 224 39.45 -15.69 -20.28
C ARG A 224 40.36 -16.82 -20.77
N GLY A 225 41.60 -16.88 -20.30
CA GLY A 225 42.55 -17.96 -20.59
C GLY A 225 42.17 -19.29 -19.93
N ASP A 226 41.75 -19.26 -18.67
CA ASP A 226 41.34 -20.45 -17.91
C ASP A 226 40.06 -21.09 -18.49
N ARG A 227 39.12 -20.26 -18.98
CA ARG A 227 37.92 -20.75 -19.68
C ARG A 227 38.24 -21.41 -21.03
N LEU A 228 39.24 -20.90 -21.75
CA LEU A 228 39.69 -21.51 -23.01
C LEU A 228 40.43 -22.82 -22.76
N LEU A 229 41.27 -22.90 -21.73
CA LEU A 229 41.96 -24.13 -21.33
C LEU A 229 40.99 -25.23 -20.85
N ASP A 230 39.98 -24.89 -20.05
CA ASP A 230 38.99 -25.88 -19.59
C ASP A 230 38.12 -26.39 -20.76
N SER A 231 37.85 -25.54 -21.77
CA SER A 231 37.14 -25.96 -22.98
C SER A 231 37.96 -26.89 -23.89
N VAL A 232 39.30 -26.77 -23.89
CA VAL A 232 40.21 -27.64 -24.65
C VAL A 232 40.46 -28.96 -23.89
N LEU A 233 40.55 -28.93 -22.57
CA LEU A 233 40.77 -30.12 -21.74
C LEU A 233 39.54 -31.04 -21.64
N ARG A 234 38.32 -30.51 -21.77
CA ARG A 234 37.08 -31.29 -21.82
C ARG A 234 36.69 -31.77 -23.24
N GLY A 235 37.54 -31.52 -24.23
CA GLY A 235 37.34 -31.92 -25.62
C GLY A 235 38.04 -33.22 -26.02
N HIS A 236 37.63 -34.35 -25.42
CA HIS A 236 37.71 -35.71 -25.97
C HIS A 236 36.62 -36.59 -25.38
#